data_AF-A0A5C7Q1L5-F1
#
_entry.id   AF-A0A5C7Q1L5-F1
#
_cell.length_a   1.000
_cell.length_b   1.000
_cell.length_c   1.000
_cell.angle_alpha   90.00
_cell.angle_beta   90.00
_cell.angle_gamma   90.00
#
_symmetry.space_group_name_H-M   'P 1'
#
loop_
_entity.id
_entity.type
_entity.pdbx_description
1 polymer ?
#
loop_
_entity_poly.entity_id
_entity_poly.type
_entity_poly.pdbx_seq_one_letter_code
_entity_poly.pdbx_strand_id
1 'polypeptide(L)'
;MSQGLWIAIAVIAVLVVAAIVIGLVRYRRRQISLRRSPEVATPIDRSGGYTASSGISFTQSSATTATGLPGVGDDAAVPRDSVKRPISEVRLPETPVVPAEPVVTTPTAEPAAPDIGAIEPSAGRLERLRGRLAKSQNALGRSMLGLLGGGDLDEASWEEVEDTLLVADLGPVVTGSVVQHLRGAMASSNVRTEADARAVLRDVLITELDPGLDRSIKALPHADQPSVLLLVGVNGTGKATTVGKLARVLVADGRRVVLGAADTFRAAAADQLQSWASRVGADVVRGAEGADPASVAFDAVDKGIAAGADVVVIDTAGRLQTKPGRTAEGGIVFRVQQELGVPVKL
;
A
#
# COMPACT_ATOMS: atom_id res chain seq x y z
N MET A 1 -40.68 18.45 43.16
CA MET A 1 -39.23 18.42 42.88
C MET A 1 -38.69 19.82 43.08
N SER A 2 -37.63 20.00 43.89
CA SER A 2 -37.04 21.32 44.14
C SER A 2 -36.41 21.88 42.86
N GLN A 3 -36.38 23.21 42.69
CA GLN A 3 -35.74 23.85 41.54
C GLN A 3 -34.28 23.40 41.34
N GLY A 4 -33.55 23.13 42.43
CA GLY A 4 -32.19 22.60 42.37
C GLY A 4 -32.08 21.23 41.69
N LEU A 5 -33.10 20.37 41.81
CA LEU A 5 -33.12 19.06 41.13
C LEU A 5 -33.31 19.21 39.61
N TRP A 6 -34.14 20.16 39.17
CA TRP A 6 -34.33 20.44 37.75
C TRP A 6 -33.08 21.04 37.10
N ILE A 7 -32.36 21.91 37.81
CA ILE A 7 -31.09 22.47 37.33
C ILE A 7 -30.03 21.37 37.23
N ALA A 8 -29.93 20.48 38.23
CA ALA A 8 -28.99 19.36 38.19
C ALA A 8 -29.25 18.41 37.01
N ILE A 9 -30.52 18.08 36.75
CA ILE A 9 -30.91 17.23 35.61
C ILE A 9 -30.54 17.92 34.28
N ALA A 10 -30.79 19.23 34.14
CA ALA A 10 -30.45 19.98 32.94
C ALA A 10 -28.93 20.00 32.68
N VAL A 11 -28.10 20.19 33.72
CA VAL A 11 -26.64 20.17 33.61
C VAL A 11 -26.13 18.79 33.20
N ILE A 12 -26.66 17.72 33.79
CA ILE A 12 -26.30 16.34 33.43
C ILE A 12 -26.67 16.04 31.98
N ALA A 13 -27.86 16.46 31.53
CA ALA A 13 -28.30 16.28 30.15
C ALA A 13 -27.35 16.97 29.15
N VAL A 14 -26.92 18.20 29.45
CA VAL A 14 -25.96 18.94 28.61
C VAL A 14 -24.60 18.23 28.57
N LEU A 15 -24.10 17.74 29.70
CA LEU A 15 -22.83 17.02 29.76
C LEU A 15 -22.88 15.70 28.98
N VAL A 16 -24.00 14.96 29.03
CA VAL A 16 -24.20 13.73 28.26
C VAL A 16 -24.23 14.03 26.77
N VAL A 17 -24.97 15.07 26.35
CA VAL A 17 -25.01 15.48 24.93
C VAL A 17 -23.62 15.92 24.45
N ALA A 18 -22.88 16.68 25.25
CA ALA A 18 -21.50 17.06 24.93
C ALA A 18 -20.58 15.85 24.79
N ALA A 19 -20.68 14.87 25.70
CA ALA A 19 -19.91 13.63 25.62
C ALA A 19 -20.26 12.79 24.39
N ILE A 20 -21.56 12.72 24.03
CA ILE A 20 -22.02 12.03 22.81
C ILE A 20 -21.50 12.74 21.57
N VAL A 21 -21.59 14.06 21.49
CA VAL A 21 -21.11 14.84 20.35
C VAL A 21 -19.59 14.71 20.21
N ILE A 22 -18.83 14.84 21.30
CA ILE A 22 -17.38 14.65 21.29
C ILE A 22 -17.03 13.21 20.89
N GLY A 23 -17.75 12.22 21.42
CA GLY A 23 -17.62 10.81 21.05
C GLY A 23 -17.88 10.57 19.57
N LEU A 24 -18.94 11.16 19.02
CA LEU A 24 -19.32 11.03 17.62
C LEU A 24 -18.34 11.75 16.68
N VAL A 25 -17.85 12.94 17.07
CA VAL A 25 -16.81 13.68 16.33
C VAL A 25 -15.50 12.91 16.36
N ARG A 26 -15.10 12.35 17.51
CA ARG A 26 -13.90 11.53 17.65
C ARG A 26 -14.03 10.21 16.88
N TYR A 27 -15.21 9.60 16.87
CA TYR A 27 -15.53 8.41 16.07
C TYR A 27 -15.45 8.69 14.56
N ARG A 28 -16.05 9.80 14.11
CA ARG A 28 -15.99 10.24 12.69
C ARG A 28 -14.58 10.63 12.25
N ARG A 29 -13.80 11.28 13.12
CA ARG A 29 -12.38 11.60 12.87
C ARG A 29 -11.46 10.37 12.90
N ARG A 30 -11.91 9.26 13.48
CA ARG A 30 -11.20 7.97 13.55
C ARG A 30 -11.50 7.05 12.36
N GLN A 31 -12.30 7.48 11.40
CA GLN A 31 -12.63 6.71 10.21
C GLN A 31 -12.11 7.43 8.96
N ILE A 32 -11.34 6.72 8.14
CA ILE A 32 -11.01 7.17 6.80
C ILE A 32 -12.21 6.83 5.92
N SER A 33 -13.08 7.80 5.71
CA SER A 33 -14.20 7.69 4.76
C SER A 33 -13.74 8.23 3.41
N LEU A 34 -13.75 7.37 2.38
CA LEU A 34 -13.58 7.78 0.98
C LEU A 34 -14.89 8.34 0.37
N ARG A 35 -15.86 8.76 1.19
CA ARG A 35 -17.12 9.31 0.69
C ARG A 35 -17.02 10.82 0.45
N ARG A 36 -17.54 11.19 -0.72
CA ARG A 36 -17.71 12.53 -1.30
C ARG A 36 -18.19 13.56 -0.26
N SER A 37 -17.43 14.64 -0.05
CA SER A 37 -18.03 15.91 0.38
C SER A 37 -18.69 16.56 -0.84
N PRO A 38 -19.93 17.08 -0.75
CA PRO A 38 -20.53 17.81 -1.83
C PRO A 38 -20.12 19.27 -1.69
N GLU A 39 -19.14 19.75 -2.46
CA GLU A 39 -19.09 21.18 -2.76
C GLU A 39 -18.41 21.54 -4.10
N VAL A 40 -19.18 22.31 -4.86
CA VAL A 40 -18.89 23.28 -5.93
C VAL A 40 -17.77 22.92 -6.92
N ALA A 41 -18.20 22.54 -8.13
CA ALA A 41 -17.35 22.42 -9.30
C ALA A 41 -16.88 23.80 -9.77
N THR A 42 -15.62 24.13 -9.55
CA THR A 42 -14.92 25.13 -10.35
C THR A 42 -14.49 24.51 -11.68
N PRO A 43 -14.69 25.17 -12.84
CA PRO A 43 -14.25 24.63 -14.12
C PRO A 43 -12.73 24.59 -14.16
N ILE A 44 -12.15 23.41 -14.33
CA ILE A 44 -10.71 23.26 -14.56
C ILE A 44 -10.43 23.66 -16.01
N ASP A 45 -9.61 24.70 -16.16
CA ASP A 45 -9.03 25.13 -17.43
C ASP A 45 -8.21 23.99 -18.04
N ARG A 46 -8.57 23.59 -19.27
CA ARG A 46 -7.87 22.60 -20.07
C ARG A 46 -6.99 23.30 -21.09
N SER A 47 -5.96 23.98 -20.63
CA SER A 47 -4.88 24.44 -21.51
C SER A 47 -3.54 24.36 -20.78
N GLY A 48 -2.80 23.29 -21.05
CA GLY A 48 -1.48 23.05 -20.46
C GLY A 48 -0.70 22.13 -21.38
N GLY A 49 0.00 22.73 -22.35
CA GLY A 49 0.81 22.04 -23.34
C GLY A 49 2.00 21.31 -22.70
N TYR A 50 2.03 20.00 -22.87
CA TYR A 50 3.23 19.20 -22.66
C TYR A 50 3.98 19.10 -23.99
N THR A 51 5.13 19.77 -24.08
CA THR A 51 6.14 19.49 -25.10
C THR A 51 7.07 18.40 -24.56
N ALA A 52 6.99 17.19 -25.11
CA ALA A 52 7.95 16.13 -24.83
C ALA A 52 9.24 16.39 -25.62
N SER A 53 10.31 16.81 -24.94
CA SER A 53 11.65 16.92 -25.52
C SER A 53 12.51 15.73 -25.08
N SER A 54 12.46 14.63 -25.82
CA SER A 54 13.56 13.66 -25.99
C SER A 54 13.10 12.50 -26.87
N GLY A 55 13.60 12.43 -28.11
CA GLY A 55 13.37 11.34 -29.04
C GLY A 55 14.18 10.09 -28.67
N ILE A 56 13.53 8.93 -28.70
CA ILE A 56 14.19 7.63 -28.53
C ILE A 56 14.57 7.14 -29.93
N SER A 57 15.88 6.97 -30.17
CA SER A 57 16.42 6.39 -31.41
C SER A 57 16.45 4.87 -31.29
N PHE A 58 15.74 4.16 -32.16
CA PHE A 58 15.83 2.71 -32.27
C PHE A 58 16.81 2.35 -33.39
N THR A 59 17.97 1.78 -33.05
CA THR A 59 18.80 1.07 -34.02
C THR A 59 18.33 -0.37 -34.11
N GLN A 60 17.82 -0.78 -35.27
CA GLN A 60 17.59 -2.18 -35.62
C GLN A 60 18.95 -2.87 -35.80
N SER A 61 19.14 -4.03 -35.16
CA SER A 61 20.20 -4.96 -35.53
C SER A 61 19.56 -6.23 -36.08
N SER A 62 20.00 -6.60 -37.28
CA SER A 62 19.54 -7.73 -38.07
C SER A 62 19.86 -9.07 -37.40
N ALA A 63 18.99 -10.04 -37.63
CA ALA A 63 19.09 -11.41 -37.15
C ALA A 63 20.29 -12.16 -37.77
N THR A 64 21.06 -12.86 -36.93
CA THR A 64 21.93 -13.96 -37.36
C THR A 64 21.51 -15.22 -36.60
N THR A 65 21.08 -16.21 -37.37
CA THR A 65 20.75 -17.57 -36.95
C THR A 65 22.01 -18.27 -36.43
N ALA A 66 22.00 -18.75 -35.19
CA ALA A 66 22.94 -19.75 -34.71
C ALA A 66 22.18 -20.81 -33.90
N THR A 67 22.13 -22.00 -34.47
CA THR A 67 21.65 -23.25 -33.89
C THR A 67 22.51 -23.67 -32.71
N GLY A 68 21.89 -23.96 -31.56
CA GLY A 68 22.53 -24.62 -30.43
C GLY A 68 21.91 -24.20 -29.11
N LEU A 69 21.14 -25.09 -28.47
CA LEU A 69 20.70 -24.91 -27.08
C LEU A 69 21.92 -25.05 -26.14
N PRO A 70 22.19 -24.11 -25.20
CA PRO A 70 23.09 -24.39 -24.11
C PRO A 70 22.35 -25.12 -22.98
N GLY A 71 22.88 -26.30 -22.64
CA GLY A 71 22.48 -27.11 -21.51
C GLY A 71 22.93 -26.53 -20.17
N VAL A 72 22.32 -27.05 -19.11
CA VAL A 72 22.56 -26.70 -17.71
C VAL A 72 23.85 -27.37 -17.22
N GLY A 73 24.79 -26.57 -16.73
CA GLY A 73 25.89 -26.99 -15.86
C GLY A 73 27.24 -27.16 -16.55
N ASP A 74 28.08 -26.12 -16.50
CA ASP A 74 29.55 -26.26 -16.34
C ASP A 74 30.31 -24.95 -16.06
N ASP A 75 29.83 -24.10 -15.14
CA ASP A 75 30.58 -22.89 -14.70
C ASP A 75 31.08 -23.01 -13.25
N ALA A 76 31.66 -24.16 -12.93
CA ALA A 76 32.42 -24.38 -11.70
C ALA A 76 33.88 -24.74 -12.03
N ALA A 77 34.59 -23.84 -12.71
CA ALA A 77 36.05 -23.89 -12.79
C ALA A 77 36.63 -22.49 -12.57
N VAL A 78 37.22 -22.29 -11.39
CA VAL A 78 37.99 -21.11 -10.99
C VAL A 78 39.21 -20.93 -11.90
N PRO A 79 39.46 -19.76 -12.50
CA PRO A 79 40.79 -19.43 -12.99
C PRO A 79 41.68 -19.04 -11.80
N ARG A 80 42.58 -19.94 -11.42
CA ARG A 80 43.73 -19.64 -10.55
C ARG A 80 44.84 -19.01 -11.40
N ASP A 81 45.63 -18.14 -10.76
CA ASP A 81 46.76 -17.35 -11.25
C ASP A 81 46.47 -16.07 -12.06
N SER A 82 46.09 -15.02 -11.33
CA SER A 82 46.52 -13.66 -11.65
C SER A 82 47.75 -13.31 -10.79
N VAL A 83 48.81 -12.81 -11.43
CA VAL A 83 50.04 -12.37 -10.75
C VAL A 83 49.72 -11.23 -9.80
N LYS A 84 49.76 -11.48 -8.48
CA LYS A 84 49.67 -10.43 -7.46
C LYS A 84 51.00 -9.68 -7.40
N ARG A 85 50.97 -8.36 -7.67
CA ARG A 85 52.08 -7.47 -7.34
C ARG A 85 52.18 -7.33 -5.81
N PRO A 86 53.37 -7.39 -5.19
CA PRO A 86 53.51 -7.05 -3.78
C PRO A 86 53.26 -5.56 -3.55
N ILE A 87 52.64 -5.24 -2.42
CA ILE A 87 52.36 -3.88 -1.98
C ILE A 87 53.70 -3.22 -1.62
N SER A 88 54.12 -2.21 -2.36
CA SER A 88 55.21 -1.32 -1.95
C SER A 88 54.66 -0.33 -0.92
N GLU A 89 55.24 -0.31 0.28
CA GLU A 89 54.96 0.74 1.27
C GLU A 89 55.48 2.08 0.76
N VAL A 90 54.58 2.91 0.26
CA VAL A 90 54.86 4.31 -0.06
C VAL A 90 54.72 5.11 1.23
N ARG A 91 55.84 5.58 1.79
CA ARG A 91 55.82 6.60 2.85
C ARG A 91 55.29 7.91 2.26
N LEU A 92 54.14 8.35 2.75
CA LEU A 92 53.61 9.68 2.50
C LEU A 92 54.48 10.73 3.21
N PRO A 93 54.76 11.90 2.61
CA PRO A 93 55.50 12.97 3.28
C PRO A 93 54.72 13.51 4.48
N GLU A 94 55.40 13.69 5.61
CA GLU A 94 54.83 14.23 6.84
C GLU A 94 54.38 15.67 6.63
N THR A 95 53.10 15.92 6.94
CA THR A 95 52.50 17.26 6.90
C THR A 95 52.95 18.05 8.13
N PRO A 96 53.38 19.33 8.01
CA PRO A 96 53.78 20.11 9.16
C PRO A 96 52.61 20.27 10.15
N VAL A 97 52.86 19.95 11.41
CA VAL A 97 51.91 20.15 12.51
C VAL A 97 51.79 21.65 12.77
N VAL A 98 50.67 22.24 12.36
CA VAL A 98 50.25 23.58 12.78
C VAL A 98 49.52 23.45 14.13
N PRO A 99 49.86 24.25 15.17
CA PRO A 99 49.19 24.18 16.46
C PRO A 99 47.69 24.52 16.32
N ALA A 100 46.85 23.69 16.93
CA ALA A 100 45.40 23.87 16.94
C ALA A 100 44.99 25.08 17.81
N GLU A 101 44.32 26.06 17.20
CA GLU A 101 43.52 27.04 17.94
C GLU A 101 42.21 26.38 18.43
N PRO A 102 41.68 26.82 19.59
CA PRO A 102 40.49 26.20 20.17
C PRO A 102 39.25 26.49 19.33
N VAL A 103 38.68 25.45 18.73
CA VAL A 103 37.41 25.51 18.00
C VAL A 103 36.29 25.70 19.03
N VAL A 104 35.68 26.87 19.01
CA VAL A 104 34.44 27.18 19.74
C VAL A 104 33.33 26.29 19.18
N THR A 105 32.80 25.38 20.00
CA THR A 105 31.65 24.55 19.65
C THR A 105 30.37 25.39 19.69
N THR A 106 30.02 25.99 18.55
CA THR A 106 28.64 26.42 18.30
C THR A 106 27.75 25.17 18.23
N PRO A 107 26.59 25.13 18.91
CA PRO A 107 25.66 24.02 18.80
C PRO A 107 25.19 23.89 17.34
N THR A 108 25.48 22.75 16.72
CA THR A 108 24.94 22.37 15.42
C THR A 108 23.42 22.37 15.53
N ALA A 109 22.77 23.30 14.83
CA ALA A 109 21.33 23.30 14.65
C ALA A 109 20.91 21.98 13.99
N GLU A 110 19.89 21.35 14.55
CA GLU A 110 19.20 20.19 13.99
C GLU A 110 18.85 20.47 12.51
N PRO A 111 19.18 19.57 11.56
CA PRO A 111 18.92 19.81 10.16
C PRO A 111 17.42 20.04 9.96
N ALA A 112 17.05 21.22 9.46
CA ALA A 112 15.68 21.51 9.09
C ALA A 112 15.19 20.43 8.11
N ALA A 113 14.03 19.83 8.43
CA ALA A 113 13.41 18.82 7.58
C ALA A 113 13.32 19.35 6.13
N PRO A 114 13.67 18.54 5.13
CA PRO A 114 13.64 18.97 3.74
C PRO A 114 12.23 19.51 3.39
N ASP A 115 12.18 20.67 2.73
CA ASP A 115 10.95 21.27 2.23
C ASP A 115 10.44 20.46 1.04
N ILE A 116 9.74 19.38 1.38
CA ILE A 116 9.08 18.50 0.43
C ILE A 116 7.75 19.18 0.14
N GLY A 117 7.69 19.91 -0.98
CA GLY A 117 6.50 20.66 -1.38
C GLY A 117 5.20 19.86 -1.22
N ALA A 118 4.11 20.57 -0.93
CA ALA A 118 2.84 19.97 -0.51
C ALA A 118 2.40 18.81 -1.42
N ILE A 119 2.30 17.61 -0.85
CA ILE A 119 1.82 16.43 -1.55
C ILE A 119 0.33 16.64 -1.88
N GLU A 120 -0.03 16.54 -3.16
CA GLU A 120 -1.42 16.62 -3.61
C GLU A 120 -2.38 15.78 -2.75
N PRO A 121 -3.51 16.35 -2.28
CA PRO A 121 -4.46 15.67 -1.43
C PRO A 121 -4.97 14.35 -2.01
N SER A 122 -5.36 13.44 -1.11
CA SER A 122 -5.95 12.14 -1.46
C SER A 122 -7.32 12.25 -2.18
N ALA A 123 -7.95 13.43 -2.11
CA ALA A 123 -9.24 13.74 -2.74
C ALA A 123 -9.25 13.50 -4.27
N GLY A 124 -10.39 13.03 -4.79
CA GLY A 124 -10.58 12.74 -6.22
C GLY A 124 -9.87 11.50 -6.76
N ARG A 125 -9.03 10.81 -5.96
CA ARG A 125 -8.32 9.59 -6.40
C ARG A 125 -9.27 8.45 -6.76
N LEU A 126 -10.36 8.28 -6.00
CA LEU A 126 -11.37 7.26 -6.27
C LEU A 126 -12.13 7.52 -7.57
N GLU A 127 -12.37 8.79 -7.90
CA GLU A 127 -13.00 9.18 -9.15
C GLU A 127 -12.09 8.91 -10.35
N ARG A 128 -10.79 9.24 -10.22
CA ARG A 128 -9.78 8.86 -11.23
C ARG A 128 -9.67 7.35 -11.40
N LEU A 129 -9.73 6.58 -10.30
CA LEU A 129 -9.72 5.12 -10.35
C LEU A 129 -10.97 4.57 -11.05
N ARG A 130 -12.17 5.05 -10.67
CA ARG A 130 -13.43 4.69 -11.34
C ARG A 130 -13.37 5.00 -12.83
N GLY A 131 -12.86 6.17 -13.22
CA GLY A 131 -12.70 6.54 -14.62
C GLY A 131 -11.72 5.64 -15.38
N ARG A 132 -10.67 5.12 -14.73
CA ARG A 132 -9.74 4.14 -15.33
C ARG A 132 -10.37 2.75 -15.47
N LEU A 133 -11.07 2.29 -14.44
CA LEU A 133 -11.75 0.99 -14.44
C LEU A 133 -12.89 0.95 -15.47
N ALA A 134 -13.64 2.06 -15.60
CA ALA A 134 -14.67 2.20 -16.63
C ALA A 134 -14.11 2.17 -18.07
N LYS A 135 -12.81 2.42 -18.26
CA LYS A 135 -12.15 2.32 -19.57
C LYS A 135 -11.62 0.93 -19.86
N SER A 136 -11.17 0.15 -18.87
CA SER A 136 -10.55 -1.17 -19.12
C SER A 136 -11.55 -2.32 -19.27
N GLN A 137 -12.73 -2.24 -18.65
CA GLN A 137 -13.66 -3.39 -18.55
C GLN A 137 -14.81 -3.39 -19.57
N ASN A 138 -14.69 -2.66 -20.68
CA ASN A 138 -15.80 -2.46 -21.59
C ASN A 138 -16.12 -3.68 -22.48
N ALA A 139 -15.17 -4.58 -22.76
CA ALA A 139 -15.42 -5.73 -23.63
C ALA A 139 -16.19 -6.84 -22.91
N LEU A 140 -15.70 -7.26 -21.74
CA LEU A 140 -16.26 -8.36 -20.96
C LEU A 140 -17.67 -8.02 -20.43
N GLY A 141 -17.86 -6.79 -19.96
CA GLY A 141 -19.19 -6.32 -19.53
C GLY A 141 -20.23 -6.23 -20.66
N ARG A 142 -19.84 -5.86 -21.88
CA ARG A 142 -20.77 -5.83 -23.02
C ARG A 142 -21.19 -7.23 -23.47
N SER A 143 -20.25 -8.17 -23.49
CA SER A 143 -20.54 -9.57 -23.82
C SER A 143 -21.55 -10.17 -22.85
N MET A 144 -21.30 -10.03 -21.54
CA MET A 144 -22.21 -10.52 -20.50
C MET A 144 -23.60 -9.86 -20.57
N LEU A 145 -23.68 -8.55 -20.80
CA LEU A 145 -24.96 -7.86 -20.87
C LEU A 145 -25.75 -8.22 -22.12
N GLY A 146 -25.07 -8.50 -23.24
CA GLY A 146 -25.71 -9.03 -24.44
C GLY A 146 -26.33 -10.40 -24.20
N LEU A 147 -25.63 -11.29 -23.48
CA LEU A 147 -26.16 -12.59 -23.08
C LEU A 147 -27.38 -12.40 -22.16
N LEU A 148 -27.22 -11.66 -21.06
CA LEU A 148 -28.27 -11.48 -20.04
C LEU A 148 -29.48 -10.65 -20.50
N GLY A 149 -29.33 -9.79 -21.51
CA GLY A 149 -30.39 -8.93 -22.04
C GLY A 149 -31.22 -9.58 -23.16
N GLY A 150 -30.84 -10.77 -23.63
CA GLY A 150 -31.44 -11.43 -24.79
C GLY A 150 -32.82 -12.07 -24.57
N GLY A 151 -33.31 -12.18 -23.33
CA GLY A 151 -34.60 -12.79 -23.00
C GLY A 151 -34.44 -14.04 -22.11
N ASP A 152 -35.23 -15.08 -22.38
CA ASP A 152 -35.16 -16.35 -21.63
C ASP A 152 -33.81 -17.03 -21.85
N LEU A 153 -33.01 -17.08 -20.79
CA LEU A 153 -31.67 -17.67 -20.80
C LEU A 153 -31.78 -19.19 -20.67
N ASP A 154 -31.33 -19.91 -21.68
CA ASP A 154 -31.16 -21.35 -21.63
C ASP A 154 -29.86 -21.75 -20.89
N GLU A 155 -29.67 -23.06 -20.67
CA GLU A 155 -28.51 -23.54 -19.91
C GLU A 155 -27.19 -23.21 -20.60
N ALA A 156 -27.14 -23.22 -21.93
CA ALA A 156 -25.95 -22.84 -22.70
C ALA A 156 -25.58 -21.37 -22.47
N SER A 157 -26.57 -20.47 -22.47
CA SER A 157 -26.35 -19.05 -22.16
C SER A 157 -25.77 -18.84 -20.77
N TRP A 158 -26.20 -19.65 -19.79
CA TRP A 158 -25.66 -19.58 -18.43
C TRP A 158 -24.23 -20.12 -18.31
N GLU A 159 -23.89 -21.17 -19.06
CA GLU A 159 -22.52 -21.68 -19.16
C GLU A 159 -21.58 -20.60 -19.72
N GLU A 160 -22.00 -19.87 -20.77
CA GLU A 160 -21.22 -18.75 -21.32
C GLU A 160 -21.03 -17.59 -20.30
N VAL A 161 -22.05 -17.32 -19.48
CA VAL A 161 -21.96 -16.33 -18.40
C VAL A 161 -20.95 -16.77 -17.33
N GLU A 162 -20.97 -18.04 -16.94
CA GLU A 162 -20.01 -18.63 -16.01
C GLU A 162 -18.58 -18.55 -16.55
N ASP A 163 -18.35 -19.00 -17.79
CA ASP A 163 -17.05 -18.93 -18.47
C ASP A 163 -16.52 -17.49 -18.52
N THR A 164 -17.39 -16.54 -18.83
CA THR A 164 -17.02 -15.12 -18.88
C THR A 164 -16.55 -14.59 -17.51
N LEU A 165 -17.20 -15.02 -16.42
CA LEU A 165 -16.81 -14.66 -15.06
C LEU A 165 -15.49 -15.35 -14.64
N LEU A 166 -15.25 -16.58 -15.08
CA LEU A 166 -13.99 -17.29 -14.83
C LEU A 166 -12.81 -16.61 -15.55
N VAL A 167 -13.00 -16.21 -16.82
CA VAL A 167 -12.01 -15.44 -17.60
C VAL A 167 -11.73 -14.07 -16.96
N ALA A 168 -12.67 -13.54 -16.17
CA ALA A 168 -12.52 -12.29 -15.42
C ALA A 168 -11.81 -12.46 -14.06
N ASP A 169 -11.17 -13.60 -13.80
CA ASP A 169 -10.41 -13.91 -12.57
C ASP A 169 -11.24 -13.98 -11.27
N LEU A 170 -12.55 -14.27 -11.33
CA LEU A 170 -13.36 -14.45 -10.12
C LEU A 170 -13.05 -15.79 -9.39
N GLY A 171 -12.61 -16.80 -10.15
CA GLY A 171 -12.40 -18.15 -9.65
C GLY A 171 -13.72 -18.93 -9.42
N PRO A 172 -13.64 -20.27 -9.35
CA PRO A 172 -14.82 -21.14 -9.46
C PRO A 172 -15.81 -20.99 -8.30
N VAL A 173 -15.33 -20.75 -7.08
CA VAL A 173 -16.20 -20.63 -5.89
C VAL A 173 -17.07 -19.38 -5.96
N VAL A 174 -16.46 -18.23 -6.28
CA VAL A 174 -17.18 -16.96 -6.37
C VAL A 174 -18.08 -16.96 -7.61
N THR A 175 -17.58 -17.45 -8.75
CA THR A 175 -18.39 -17.55 -9.97
C THR A 175 -19.64 -18.40 -9.74
N GLY A 176 -19.52 -19.58 -9.12
CA GLY A 176 -20.68 -20.42 -8.82
C GLY A 176 -21.72 -19.71 -7.94
N SER A 177 -21.27 -19.01 -6.89
CA SER A 177 -22.14 -18.20 -6.02
C SER A 177 -22.85 -17.09 -6.80
N VAL A 178 -22.10 -16.33 -7.60
CA VAL A 178 -22.63 -15.23 -8.43
C VAL A 178 -23.67 -15.76 -9.41
N VAL A 179 -23.38 -16.84 -10.14
CA VAL A 179 -24.28 -17.42 -11.15
C VAL A 179 -25.56 -17.93 -10.48
N GLN A 180 -25.46 -18.62 -9.35
CA GLN A 180 -26.63 -19.10 -8.60
C GLN A 180 -27.54 -17.95 -8.17
N HIS A 181 -26.98 -16.90 -7.56
CA HIS A 181 -27.74 -15.74 -7.12
C HIS A 181 -28.31 -14.95 -8.30
N LEU A 182 -27.55 -14.83 -9.39
CA LEU A 182 -27.99 -14.15 -10.60
C LEU A 182 -29.17 -14.88 -11.26
N ARG A 183 -29.11 -16.22 -11.41
CA ARG A 183 -30.23 -17.03 -11.90
C ARG A 183 -31.51 -16.78 -11.10
N GLY A 184 -31.42 -16.82 -9.78
CA GLY A 184 -32.57 -16.57 -8.89
C GLY A 184 -33.09 -15.13 -8.97
N ALA A 185 -32.20 -14.15 -9.03
CA ALA A 185 -32.57 -12.74 -9.14
C ALA A 185 -33.20 -12.41 -10.49
N MET A 186 -32.70 -12.97 -11.59
CA MET A 186 -33.26 -12.80 -12.93
C MET A 186 -34.64 -13.44 -13.05
N ALA A 187 -34.85 -14.62 -12.45
CA ALA A 187 -36.16 -15.30 -12.46
C ALA A 187 -37.24 -14.59 -11.63
N SER A 188 -36.85 -13.87 -10.58
CA SER A 188 -37.77 -13.17 -9.68
C SER A 188 -37.98 -11.69 -10.04
N SER A 189 -37.09 -11.11 -10.85
CA SER A 189 -37.14 -9.71 -11.28
C SER A 189 -37.81 -9.55 -12.64
N ASN A 190 -38.54 -8.45 -12.86
CA ASN A 190 -39.12 -8.13 -14.16
C ASN A 190 -38.07 -7.50 -15.09
N VAL A 191 -37.11 -8.30 -15.56
CA VAL A 191 -36.05 -7.88 -16.47
C VAL A 191 -36.60 -7.79 -17.89
N ARG A 192 -36.65 -6.58 -18.45
CA ARG A 192 -37.20 -6.33 -19.80
C ARG A 192 -36.18 -5.71 -20.75
N THR A 193 -35.12 -5.15 -20.19
CA THR A 193 -34.08 -4.44 -20.94
C THR A 193 -32.69 -4.85 -20.47
N GLU A 194 -31.69 -4.61 -21.30
CA GLU A 194 -30.27 -4.76 -20.94
C GLU A 194 -29.91 -3.92 -19.70
N ALA A 195 -30.54 -2.75 -19.54
CA ALA A 195 -30.33 -1.88 -18.38
C ALA A 195 -30.83 -2.54 -17.08
N ASP A 196 -31.96 -3.26 -17.14
CA ASP A 196 -32.49 -4.01 -15.99
C ASP A 196 -31.56 -5.17 -15.65
N ALA A 197 -31.12 -5.94 -16.65
CA ALA A 197 -30.17 -7.05 -16.47
C ALA A 197 -28.86 -6.56 -15.85
N ARG A 198 -28.37 -5.40 -16.30
CA ARG A 198 -27.19 -4.74 -15.72
C ARG A 198 -27.39 -4.35 -14.26
N ALA A 199 -28.57 -3.85 -13.90
CA ALA A 199 -28.88 -3.49 -12.53
C ALA A 199 -28.87 -4.72 -11.63
N VAL A 200 -29.51 -5.82 -12.06
CA VAL A 200 -29.52 -7.10 -11.34
C VAL A 200 -28.10 -7.64 -11.16
N LEU A 201 -27.31 -7.73 -12.23
CA LEU A 201 -25.92 -8.19 -12.16
C LEU A 201 -25.10 -7.32 -11.19
N ARG A 202 -25.24 -5.99 -11.28
CA ARG A 202 -24.57 -5.07 -10.37
C ARG A 202 -24.92 -5.34 -8.91
N ASP A 203 -26.19 -5.56 -8.62
CA ASP A 203 -26.65 -5.75 -7.24
C ASP A 203 -26.20 -7.11 -6.68
N VAL A 204 -26.20 -8.16 -7.50
CA VAL A 204 -25.60 -9.46 -7.14
C VAL A 204 -24.11 -9.30 -6.85
N LEU A 205 -23.34 -8.67 -7.73
CA LEU A 205 -21.90 -8.46 -7.53
C LEU A 205 -21.60 -7.59 -6.30
N ILE A 206 -22.42 -6.57 -6.01
CA ILE A 206 -22.27 -5.76 -4.79
C ILE A 206 -22.57 -6.60 -3.55
N THR A 207 -23.56 -7.47 -3.60
CA THR A 207 -23.93 -8.36 -2.48
C THR A 207 -22.84 -9.38 -2.21
N GLU A 208 -22.25 -9.97 -3.27
CA GLU A 208 -21.11 -10.88 -3.19
C GLU A 208 -19.86 -10.21 -2.59
N LEU A 209 -19.70 -8.91 -2.81
CA LEU A 209 -18.68 -8.11 -2.15
C LEU A 209 -18.98 -7.84 -0.67
N ASP A 210 -20.05 -8.37 -0.07
CA ASP A 210 -20.49 -8.15 1.32
C ASP A 210 -20.20 -6.72 1.82
N PRO A 211 -21.04 -5.74 1.48
CA PRO A 211 -20.80 -4.34 1.84
C PRO A 211 -20.81 -4.09 3.35
N GLY A 212 -21.32 -5.04 4.14
CA GLY A 212 -21.33 -5.00 5.60
C GLY A 212 -19.97 -5.36 6.22
N LEU A 213 -19.11 -6.07 5.48
CA LEU A 213 -17.79 -6.45 5.96
C LEU A 213 -16.86 -5.23 6.06
N ASP A 214 -16.41 -4.92 7.28
CA ASP A 214 -15.45 -3.87 7.56
C ASP A 214 -14.06 -4.25 7.02
N ARG A 215 -13.72 -3.71 5.85
CA ARG A 215 -12.41 -3.84 5.20
C ARG A 215 -11.53 -2.60 5.42
N SER A 216 -11.86 -1.76 6.40
CA SER A 216 -11.06 -0.56 6.67
C SER A 216 -9.68 -0.94 7.22
N ILE A 217 -8.64 -0.38 6.61
CA ILE A 217 -7.29 -0.47 7.18
C ILE A 217 -7.31 0.46 8.40
N LYS A 218 -7.20 -0.12 9.60
CA LYS A 218 -7.17 0.63 10.85
C LYS A 218 -5.82 1.34 11.04
N ALA A 219 -5.35 2.12 10.06
CA ALA A 219 -4.02 2.71 10.02
C ALA A 219 -3.80 3.89 10.99
N LEU A 220 -4.74 4.19 11.89
CA LEU A 220 -4.63 5.33 12.82
C LEU A 220 -3.97 4.91 14.14
N PRO A 221 -3.19 5.81 14.76
CA PRO A 221 -2.52 5.55 16.03
C PRO A 221 -3.50 5.22 17.15
N HIS A 222 -3.01 4.44 18.11
CA HIS A 222 -3.65 4.21 19.40
C HIS A 222 -3.39 5.43 20.30
N ALA A 223 -3.95 5.46 21.52
CA ALA A 223 -3.87 6.65 22.37
C ALA A 223 -2.42 7.17 22.56
N ASP A 224 -1.48 6.24 22.81
CA ASP A 224 -0.08 6.57 23.14
C ASP A 224 0.93 5.79 22.27
N GLN A 225 0.49 5.18 21.16
CA GLN A 225 1.33 4.30 20.33
C GLN A 225 0.99 4.41 18.83
N PRO A 226 1.98 4.28 17.93
CA PRO A 226 1.74 4.26 16.50
C PRO A 226 0.84 3.08 16.09
N SER A 227 0.18 3.20 14.93
CA SER A 227 -0.36 2.02 14.27
C SER A 227 0.76 1.28 13.54
N VAL A 228 0.91 -0.02 13.76
CA VAL A 228 1.90 -0.85 13.04
C VAL A 228 1.22 -1.60 11.90
N LEU A 229 1.67 -1.35 10.68
CA LEU A 229 1.20 -2.00 9.46
C LEU A 229 2.31 -2.88 8.90
N LEU A 230 2.07 -4.19 8.80
CA LEU A 230 3.02 -5.16 8.29
C LEU A 230 2.60 -5.61 6.89
N LEU A 231 3.36 -5.23 5.85
CA LEU A 231 3.02 -5.63 4.48
C LEU A 231 3.63 -6.99 4.16
N VAL A 232 2.77 -7.96 3.88
CA VAL A 232 3.12 -9.34 3.57
C VAL A 232 2.74 -9.70 2.13
N GLY A 233 3.35 -10.76 1.59
CA GLY A 233 3.05 -11.27 0.25
C GLY A 233 4.29 -11.61 -0.55
N VAL A 234 4.12 -12.25 -1.71
CA VAL A 234 5.24 -12.82 -2.47
C VAL A 234 6.07 -11.76 -3.22
N ASN A 235 7.22 -12.15 -3.75
CA ASN A 235 8.08 -11.28 -4.55
C ASN A 235 7.35 -10.89 -5.85
N GLY A 236 7.55 -9.64 -6.30
CA GLY A 236 6.97 -9.17 -7.56
C GLY A 236 5.53 -8.64 -7.48
N THR A 237 4.80 -8.83 -6.37
CA THR A 237 3.42 -8.30 -6.21
C THR A 237 3.34 -6.81 -5.90
N GLY A 238 4.49 -6.14 -5.79
CA GLY A 238 4.56 -4.70 -5.59
C GLY A 238 4.54 -4.22 -4.12
N LYS A 239 4.83 -5.07 -3.12
CA LYS A 239 4.88 -4.69 -1.68
C LYS A 239 5.62 -3.38 -1.39
N ALA A 240 6.91 -3.29 -1.70
CA ALA A 240 7.71 -2.08 -1.49
C ALA A 240 7.11 -0.84 -2.19
N THR A 241 6.52 -1.02 -3.37
CA THR A 241 5.81 0.06 -4.08
C THR A 241 4.52 0.46 -3.37
N THR A 242 3.80 -0.50 -2.79
CA THR A 242 2.62 -0.26 -1.96
C THR A 242 2.99 0.43 -0.66
N VAL A 243 4.10 0.08 0.00
CA VAL A 243 4.63 0.80 1.18
C VAL A 243 4.85 2.28 0.83
N GLY A 244 5.57 2.58 -0.26
CA GLY A 244 5.81 3.96 -0.69
C GLY A 244 4.52 4.72 -1.04
N LYS A 245 3.57 4.06 -1.73
CA LYS A 245 2.25 4.66 -2.04
C LYS A 245 1.44 4.94 -0.79
N LEU A 246 1.47 4.03 0.18
CA LEU A 246 0.77 4.17 1.45
C LEU A 246 1.38 5.31 2.28
N ALA A 247 2.71 5.34 2.39
CA ALA A 247 3.44 6.43 3.04
C ALA A 247 3.06 7.79 2.44
N ARG A 248 3.02 7.91 1.10
CA ARG A 248 2.58 9.13 0.42
C ARG A 248 1.16 9.55 0.82
N VAL A 249 0.22 8.62 0.92
CA VAL A 249 -1.17 8.92 1.32
C VAL A 249 -1.21 9.39 2.77
N LEU A 250 -0.55 8.66 3.67
CA LEU A 250 -0.54 8.97 5.09
C LEU A 250 0.10 10.34 5.36
N VAL A 251 1.22 10.65 4.71
CA VAL A 251 1.85 11.97 4.84
C VAL A 251 0.98 13.07 4.24
N ALA A 252 0.37 12.86 3.07
CA ALA A 252 -0.56 13.83 2.48
C ALA A 252 -1.78 14.10 3.37
N ASP A 253 -2.20 13.12 4.17
CA ASP A 253 -3.25 13.27 5.17
C ASP A 253 -2.73 13.81 6.52
N GLY A 254 -1.48 14.31 6.56
CA GLY A 254 -0.86 14.97 7.71
C GLY A 254 -0.33 14.03 8.80
N ARG A 255 -0.07 12.76 8.48
CA ARG A 255 0.46 11.77 9.44
C ARG A 255 1.97 11.73 9.45
N ARG A 256 2.56 11.57 10.64
CA ARG A 256 3.97 11.23 10.84
C ARG A 256 4.17 9.74 10.60
N VAL A 257 5.04 9.41 9.65
CA VAL A 257 5.24 8.03 9.17
C VAL A 257 6.69 7.60 9.35
N VAL A 258 6.88 6.41 9.94
CA VAL A 258 8.17 5.70 9.98
C VAL A 258 8.05 4.43 9.15
N LEU A 259 9.06 4.12 8.33
CA LEU A 259 9.13 2.92 7.52
C LEU A 259 10.22 1.98 8.05
N GLY A 260 9.90 0.70 8.20
CA GLY A 260 10.87 -0.35 8.57
C GLY A 260 11.26 -1.20 7.36
N ALA A 261 12.55 -1.21 7.02
CA ALA A 261 13.12 -1.99 5.92
C ALA A 261 13.41 -3.45 6.34
N ALA A 262 12.36 -4.22 6.66
CA ALA A 262 12.49 -5.62 7.10
C ALA A 262 12.65 -6.63 5.93
N ASP A 263 12.65 -6.20 4.66
CA ASP A 263 13.20 -6.97 3.52
C ASP A 263 14.73 -6.92 3.57
N THR A 264 15.32 -7.58 4.57
CA THR A 264 16.77 -7.59 4.81
C THR A 264 17.53 -8.52 3.88
N PHE A 265 16.82 -9.37 3.13
CA PHE A 265 17.43 -10.31 2.19
C PHE A 265 17.87 -9.62 0.90
N ARG A 266 17.11 -8.63 0.43
CA ARG A 266 17.40 -7.93 -0.82
C ARG A 266 18.15 -6.64 -0.50
N ALA A 267 19.47 -6.63 -0.74
CA ALA A 267 20.32 -5.46 -0.50
C ALA A 267 19.69 -4.14 -1.02
N ALA A 268 19.19 -4.14 -2.25
CA ALA A 268 18.59 -2.96 -2.88
C ALA A 268 17.17 -2.60 -2.38
N ALA A 269 16.50 -3.46 -1.60
CA ALA A 269 15.16 -3.18 -1.11
C ALA A 269 15.15 -2.04 -0.09
N ALA A 270 16.12 -2.03 0.83
CA ALA A 270 16.29 -0.94 1.79
C ALA A 270 16.57 0.40 1.09
N ASP A 271 17.42 0.42 0.07
CA ASP A 271 17.74 1.64 -0.69
C ASP A 271 16.55 2.13 -1.52
N GLN A 272 15.75 1.20 -2.07
CA GLN A 272 14.51 1.54 -2.76
C GLN A 272 13.49 2.15 -1.78
N LEU A 273 13.34 1.56 -0.60
CA LEU A 273 12.44 2.08 0.44
C LEU A 273 12.89 3.46 0.93
N GLN A 274 14.20 3.66 1.14
CA GLN A 274 14.79 4.95 1.46
C GLN A 274 14.47 6.00 0.39
N SER A 275 14.60 5.65 -0.88
CA SER A 275 14.28 6.55 -1.99
C SER A 275 12.80 6.96 -2.02
N TRP A 276 11.89 6.03 -1.67
CA TRP A 276 10.47 6.35 -1.52
C TRP A 276 10.21 7.26 -0.34
N ALA A 277 10.85 6.99 0.80
CA ALA A 277 10.68 7.75 2.03
C ALA A 277 11.14 9.21 1.87
N SER A 278 12.31 9.42 1.27
CA SER A 278 12.85 10.76 1.02
C SER A 278 11.96 11.61 0.09
N ARG A 279 11.20 10.98 -0.83
CA ARG A 279 10.24 11.68 -1.69
C ARG A 279 8.98 12.16 -0.97
N VAL A 280 8.70 11.61 0.22
CA VAL A 280 7.47 11.91 0.97
C VAL A 280 7.75 12.42 2.38
N GLY A 281 9.00 12.53 2.81
CA GLY A 281 9.35 12.99 4.16
C GLY A 281 9.08 11.99 5.26
N ALA A 282 9.08 10.69 4.93
CA ALA A 282 8.98 9.65 5.95
C ALA A 282 10.37 9.27 6.47
N ASP A 283 10.42 8.93 7.75
CA ASP A 283 11.60 8.34 8.39
C ASP A 283 11.79 6.88 7.96
N VAL A 284 13.02 6.40 7.94
CA VAL A 284 13.32 4.99 7.66
C VAL A 284 14.22 4.41 8.74
N VAL A 285 13.91 3.17 9.12
CA VAL A 285 14.79 2.30 9.92
C VAL A 285 15.21 1.12 9.04
N ARG A 286 16.52 0.90 8.96
CA ARG A 286 17.14 -0.16 8.17
C ARG A 286 18.19 -0.88 9.02
N GLY A 287 18.25 -2.20 8.91
CA GLY A 287 19.33 -3.00 9.47
C GLY A 287 20.48 -3.19 8.48
N ALA A 288 21.49 -3.97 8.90
CA ALA A 288 22.50 -4.50 7.99
C ALA A 288 21.87 -5.48 6.98
N GLU A 289 22.52 -5.70 5.85
CA GLU A 289 22.12 -6.75 4.90
C GLU A 289 22.15 -8.11 5.60
N GLY A 290 21.09 -8.91 5.43
CA GLY A 290 20.93 -10.19 6.12
C GLY A 290 20.60 -10.09 7.60
N ALA A 291 20.35 -8.90 8.16
CA ALA A 291 19.89 -8.75 9.54
C ALA A 291 18.57 -9.46 9.79
N ASP A 292 18.30 -9.81 11.06
CA ASP A 292 17.02 -10.39 11.47
C ASP A 292 15.86 -9.40 11.22
N PRO A 293 14.88 -9.74 10.35
CA PRO A 293 13.74 -8.87 10.05
C PRO A 293 12.94 -8.43 11.29
N ALA A 294 12.82 -9.31 12.29
CA ALA A 294 12.12 -9.01 13.53
C ALA A 294 12.83 -7.93 14.37
N SER A 295 14.16 -7.91 14.33
CA SER A 295 14.97 -6.87 14.98
C SER A 295 14.78 -5.52 14.27
N VAL A 296 14.84 -5.49 12.94
CA VAL A 296 14.61 -4.25 12.17
C VAL A 296 13.20 -3.70 12.37
N ALA A 297 12.19 -4.58 12.44
CA ALA A 297 10.82 -4.16 12.72
C ALA A 297 10.64 -3.63 14.15
N PHE A 298 11.29 -4.25 15.14
CA PHE A 298 11.30 -3.77 16.52
C PHE A 298 11.90 -2.36 16.60
N ASP A 299 13.09 -2.15 16.03
CA ASP A 299 13.77 -0.85 16.03
C ASP A 299 12.92 0.23 15.33
N ALA A 300 12.20 -0.14 14.27
CA ALA A 300 11.29 0.76 13.57
C ALA A 300 10.10 1.19 14.44
N VAL A 301 9.52 0.26 15.21
CA VAL A 301 8.41 0.56 16.13
C VAL A 301 8.91 1.36 17.33
N ASP A 302 10.06 1.01 17.91
CA ASP A 302 10.67 1.75 19.03
C ASP A 302 10.99 3.20 18.64
N LYS A 303 11.64 3.41 17.48
CA LYS A 303 11.83 4.76 16.92
C LYS A 303 10.49 5.46 16.69
N GLY A 304 9.49 4.75 16.18
CA GLY A 304 8.15 5.29 15.97
C GLY A 304 7.49 5.77 17.27
N ILE A 305 7.63 5.03 18.36
CA ILE A 305 7.15 5.43 19.69
C ILE A 305 7.91 6.68 20.16
N ALA A 306 9.25 6.66 20.12
CA ALA A 306 10.08 7.76 20.60
C ALA A 306 9.86 9.07 19.81
N ALA A 307 9.66 8.99 18.50
CA ALA A 307 9.38 10.13 17.63
C ALA A 307 7.89 10.56 17.66
N GLY A 308 7.04 9.83 18.39
CA GLY A 308 5.59 10.04 18.42
C GLY A 308 4.93 9.85 17.05
N ALA A 309 5.44 8.96 16.21
CA ALA A 309 4.87 8.68 14.89
C ALA A 309 3.40 8.25 14.99
N ASP A 310 2.60 8.60 13.99
CA ASP A 310 1.22 8.14 13.90
C ASP A 310 1.15 6.69 13.36
N VAL A 311 2.04 6.36 12.42
CA VAL A 311 2.05 5.07 11.71
C VAL A 311 3.47 4.58 11.48
N VAL A 312 3.68 3.29 11.74
CA VAL A 312 4.89 2.55 11.37
C VAL A 312 4.50 1.53 10.29
N VAL A 313 5.15 1.57 9.13
CA VAL A 313 4.89 0.65 8.01
C VAL A 313 6.11 -0.22 7.76
N ILE A 314 5.97 -1.54 7.90
CA ILE A 314 7.06 -2.50 7.77
C ILE A 314 6.97 -3.21 6.41
N ASP A 315 8.02 -3.11 5.60
CA ASP A 315 8.18 -3.85 4.34
C ASP A 315 8.89 -5.18 4.63
N THR A 316 8.32 -6.32 4.21
CA THR A 316 8.93 -7.64 4.42
C THR A 316 9.43 -8.28 3.12
N ALA A 317 10.33 -9.24 3.26
CA ALA A 317 10.77 -10.09 2.15
C ALA A 317 9.60 -10.92 1.59
N GLY A 318 9.49 -11.04 0.27
CA GLY A 318 8.40 -11.76 -0.39
C GLY A 318 8.65 -13.22 -0.72
N ARG A 319 9.38 -13.95 0.11
CA ARG A 319 9.67 -15.36 -0.18
C ARG A 319 8.50 -16.20 0.33
N LEU A 320 7.95 -17.06 -0.52
CA LEU A 320 6.97 -18.06 -0.13
C LEU A 320 7.72 -19.13 0.70
N GLN A 321 7.96 -18.84 1.97
CA GLN A 321 8.69 -19.73 2.87
C GLN A 321 7.76 -20.93 3.17
N THR A 322 8.02 -22.07 2.54
CA THR A 322 7.21 -23.30 2.65
C THR A 322 7.40 -24.05 3.97
N LYS A 323 8.08 -23.47 4.97
CA LYS A 323 8.35 -24.16 6.24
C LYS A 323 7.33 -23.76 7.32
N PRO A 324 6.51 -24.72 7.81
CA PRO A 324 5.66 -24.49 8.96
C PRO A 324 6.53 -24.36 10.21
N GLY A 325 6.51 -23.18 10.86
CA GLY A 325 7.05 -23.04 12.22
C GLY A 325 7.73 -21.74 12.60
N ARG A 326 8.10 -20.85 11.67
CA ARG A 326 8.57 -19.46 11.95
C ARG A 326 8.79 -18.74 10.61
N THR A 327 7.75 -18.08 10.10
CA THR A 327 7.94 -17.13 9.01
C THR A 327 8.50 -15.82 9.61
N ALA A 328 9.26 -15.05 8.82
CA ALA A 328 9.82 -13.77 9.29
C ALA A 328 8.71 -12.85 9.82
N GLU A 329 7.54 -12.91 9.19
CA GLU A 329 6.31 -12.19 9.55
C GLU A 329 5.82 -12.58 10.95
N GLY A 330 5.75 -13.88 11.25
CA GLY A 330 5.33 -14.35 12.57
C GLY A 330 6.31 -13.93 13.68
N GLY A 331 7.61 -13.90 13.39
CA GLY A 331 8.64 -13.39 14.30
C GLY A 331 8.47 -11.90 14.59
N ILE A 332 8.19 -11.09 13.55
CA ILE A 332 7.89 -9.66 13.69
C ILE A 332 6.66 -9.43 14.58
N VAL A 333 5.54 -10.10 14.28
CA VAL A 333 4.30 -9.97 15.04
C VAL A 333 4.52 -10.34 16.50
N PHE A 334 5.14 -11.49 16.76
CA PHE A 334 5.41 -11.95 18.12
C PHE A 334 6.28 -10.95 18.90
N ARG A 335 7.40 -10.50 18.33
CA ARG A 335 8.33 -9.60 19.02
C ARG A 335 7.70 -8.24 19.32
N VAL A 336 7.06 -7.61 18.33
CA VAL A 336 6.43 -6.29 18.50
C VAL A 336 5.27 -6.36 19.53
N GLN A 337 4.45 -7.41 19.50
CA GLN A 337 3.34 -7.53 20.43
C GLN A 337 3.78 -7.87 21.86
N GLN A 338 4.72 -8.81 22.03
CA GLN A 338 5.17 -9.26 23.35
C GLN A 338 6.05 -8.23 24.06
N GLU A 339 6.97 -7.60 23.33
CA GLU A 339 8.00 -6.76 23.95
C GLU A 339 7.58 -5.28 24.00
N LEU A 340 6.81 -4.79 23.02
CA LEU A 340 6.37 -3.39 22.96
C LEU A 340 4.87 -3.21 23.29
N GLY A 341 4.10 -4.30 23.39
CA GLY A 341 2.66 -4.24 23.67
C GLY A 341 1.84 -3.60 22.53
N VAL A 342 2.42 -3.41 21.34
CA VAL A 342 1.76 -2.72 20.22
C VAL A 342 1.09 -3.74 19.31
N PRO A 343 -0.22 -3.61 19.01
CA PRO A 343 -0.89 -4.51 18.09
C PRO A 343 -0.42 -4.29 16.64
N VAL A 344 0.00 -5.37 15.97
CA VAL A 344 0.40 -5.39 14.56
C VAL A 344 -0.81 -5.72 13.69
N LYS A 345 -1.00 -4.95 12.61
CA LYS A 345 -2.06 -5.17 11.61
C LYS A 345 -1.41 -5.73 10.34
N LEU A 346 -1.93 -6.86 9.88
CA LEU A 346 -1.57 -7.54 8.63
C LEU A 346 -2.40 -6.99 7.46
#